data_AF-A0A0V1K418-F1
#
_entry.id   AF-A0A0V1K418-F1
#
_cell.length_a   1.000
_cell.length_b   1.000
_cell.length_c   1.000
_cell.angle_alpha   90.00
_cell.angle_beta   90.00
_cell.angle_gamma   90.00
#
_symmetry.space_group_name_H-M   'P 1'
#
loop_
_entity.id
_entity.type
_entity.pdbx_description
1 polymer ?
#
loop_
_entity_poly.entity_id
_entity_poly.type
_entity_poly.pdbx_seq_one_letter_code
_entity_poly.pdbx_strand_id
1 'polypeptide(L)'
;MTSSKSYKYVKLDSEPSTSFASRTIEQQELIIKSQDENLEKIGANVRVLRDMSAKIGFEIEEQSIMLDDLNADLDSTQAKMATVMNKMGKVMHMSADINRSIERTISCRNLASLFLIARQWLLLLNGGGVDEYFERQIRMAFTFVLMWIGIVVFSLFILVAGHQKEIDGNGYLVYCPCMGRFGNQVEQFLGTLSFAKHINRTLVLPPFIEYDSTQTKMIRFTDYFQLKPLLKYHRAIEMSKFIRDVAPVIWPMNRRIGFCYYESSHSNGCDMKYGNPFQAFWDLYNVDFVSYEIYSKNGLTTDRPQWDLWLERYPAKNYPVLAFKGAPGAFPSNPEDHALQKYLVWTPNVQNKADTFISENLRGQPFLGVHLRNNRDWPNVCQYIKPKWHLFCSSQCLGKNFEHGIMTMELCLPSEESILSQVKEAIARTGLKVLFVASEYNHMINQFTQILPKKEGYTVARRYPDHAQISLAILAKSKLFICNCLSSFTAMVKRQRDLQGLPTEFWGFNNTQTKQHDEL
;
A
#
# COMPACT_ATOMS: atom_id res chain seq x y z
N MET A 1 -55.06 23.52 68.40
CA MET A 1 -56.00 22.97 67.39
C MET A 1 -55.44 23.28 66.01
N THR A 2 -54.75 22.31 65.41
CA THR A 2 -54.01 22.42 64.15
C THR A 2 -54.95 22.12 62.97
N SER A 3 -55.30 23.14 62.19
CA SER A 3 -56.14 22.98 60.99
C SER A 3 -55.27 22.81 59.75
N SER A 4 -55.36 21.59 59.20
CA SER A 4 -54.68 21.09 58.01
C SER A 4 -55.02 21.91 56.75
N LYS A 5 -53.99 22.44 56.07
CA LYS A 5 -54.11 22.93 54.69
C LYS A 5 -53.90 21.75 53.74
N SER A 6 -55.01 21.18 53.27
CA SER A 6 -55.05 20.14 52.22
C SER A 6 -54.71 20.76 50.87
N TYR A 7 -53.53 20.42 50.32
CA TYR A 7 -53.17 20.74 48.94
C TYR A 7 -53.78 19.68 48.02
N LYS A 8 -54.79 20.08 47.26
CA LYS A 8 -55.46 19.25 46.27
C LYS A 8 -54.60 19.21 45.01
N TYR A 9 -53.85 18.13 44.80
CA TYR A 9 -53.15 17.87 43.55
C TYR A 9 -54.17 17.64 42.43
N VAL A 10 -54.09 18.43 41.36
CA VAL A 10 -54.79 18.18 40.10
C VAL A 10 -53.94 17.19 39.31
N LYS A 11 -54.55 16.07 38.89
CA LYS A 11 -53.94 15.05 38.06
C LYS A 11 -53.75 15.61 36.64
N LEU A 12 -52.51 15.72 36.18
CA LEU A 12 -52.19 15.96 34.77
C LEU A 12 -52.31 14.63 34.02
N ASP A 13 -53.50 14.36 33.47
CA ASP A 13 -53.69 13.31 32.47
C ASP A 13 -53.34 13.89 31.10
N SER A 14 -52.07 13.75 30.69
CA SER A 14 -51.66 13.89 29.29
C SER A 14 -50.95 12.61 28.87
N GLU A 15 -51.73 11.63 28.45
CA GLU A 15 -51.21 10.50 27.69
C GLU A 15 -50.57 11.02 26.38
N PRO A 16 -49.38 10.55 25.99
CA PRO A 16 -48.79 10.94 24.73
C PRO A 16 -49.67 10.43 23.59
N SER A 17 -50.08 11.33 22.68
CA SER A 17 -50.94 11.01 21.55
C SER A 17 -50.38 9.81 20.78
N THR A 18 -51.15 8.71 20.74
CA THR A 18 -50.88 7.50 19.95
C THR A 18 -50.53 7.81 18.49
N SER A 19 -51.06 8.91 17.94
CA SER A 19 -50.71 9.43 16.61
C SER A 19 -49.22 9.77 16.40
N PHE A 20 -48.49 10.23 17.43
CA PHE A 20 -47.08 10.59 17.29
C PHE A 20 -46.19 9.34 17.38
N ALA A 21 -46.51 8.43 18.30
CA ALA A 21 -45.83 7.15 18.41
C ALA A 21 -46.02 6.32 17.13
N SER A 22 -47.24 6.25 16.58
CA SER A 22 -47.50 5.52 15.33
C SER A 22 -46.76 6.10 14.13
N ARG A 23 -46.71 7.43 13.95
CA ARG A 23 -45.95 8.05 12.85
C ARG A 23 -44.43 7.83 12.99
N THR A 24 -43.93 7.83 14.22
CA THR A 24 -42.50 7.58 14.48
C THR A 24 -42.15 6.13 14.20
N ILE A 25 -43.02 5.19 14.57
CA ILE A 25 -42.86 3.75 14.29
C ILE A 25 -42.92 3.49 12.78
N GLU A 26 -43.85 4.11 12.05
CA GLU A 26 -43.97 3.97 10.60
C GLU A 26 -42.75 4.56 9.86
N GLN A 27 -42.23 5.70 10.32
CA GLN A 27 -40.95 6.24 9.81
C GLN A 27 -39.77 5.32 10.14
N GLN A 28 -39.72 4.74 11.34
CA GLN A 28 -38.68 3.78 11.71
C GLN A 28 -38.77 2.50 10.86
N GLU A 29 -39.97 1.99 10.56
CA GLU A 29 -40.15 0.84 9.67
C GLU A 29 -39.69 1.13 8.24
N LEU A 30 -39.95 2.33 7.72
CA LEU A 30 -39.44 2.76 6.41
C LEU A 30 -37.91 2.89 6.39
N ILE A 31 -37.31 3.37 7.49
CA ILE A 31 -35.86 3.45 7.65
C ILE A 31 -35.25 2.05 7.75
N ILE A 32 -35.85 1.15 8.53
CA ILE A 32 -35.39 -0.25 8.67
C ILE A 32 -35.50 -0.97 7.32
N LYS A 33 -36.62 -0.80 6.61
CA LYS A 33 -36.80 -1.41 5.28
C LYS A 33 -35.79 -0.88 4.26
N SER A 34 -35.48 0.42 4.29
CA SER A 34 -34.44 1.01 3.44
C SER A 34 -33.04 0.51 3.82
N GLN A 35 -32.76 0.34 5.11
CA GLN A 35 -31.50 -0.23 5.60
C GLN A 35 -31.38 -1.72 5.23
N ASP A 36 -32.46 -2.50 5.30
CA ASP A 36 -32.50 -3.91 4.89
C ASP A 36 -32.28 -4.06 3.38
N GLU A 37 -32.91 -3.22 2.55
CA GLU A 37 -32.63 -3.20 1.11
C GLU A 37 -31.18 -2.83 0.81
N ASN A 38 -30.58 -1.94 1.59
CA ASN A 38 -29.17 -1.58 1.45
C ASN A 38 -28.25 -2.71 1.95
N LEU A 39 -28.62 -3.40 3.03
CA LEU A 39 -27.90 -4.56 3.56
C LEU A 39 -28.02 -5.78 2.64
N GLU A 40 -29.13 -5.95 1.93
CA GLU A 40 -29.30 -6.99 0.91
C GLU A 40 -28.43 -6.67 -0.31
N LYS A 41 -28.39 -5.40 -0.75
CA LYS A 41 -27.46 -4.96 -1.81
C LYS A 41 -26.01 -5.15 -1.39
N ILE A 42 -25.64 -4.80 -0.16
CA ILE A 42 -24.28 -5.00 0.38
C ILE A 42 -23.97 -6.50 0.55
N GLY A 43 -24.91 -7.28 1.07
CA GLY A 43 -24.75 -8.73 1.28
C GLY A 43 -24.62 -9.49 -0.03
N ALA A 44 -25.38 -9.09 -1.05
CA ALA A 44 -25.21 -9.58 -2.41
C ALA A 44 -23.87 -9.10 -3.00
N ASN A 45 -23.46 -7.85 -2.76
CA ASN A 45 -22.17 -7.30 -3.19
C ASN A 45 -21.01 -8.12 -2.61
N VAL A 46 -21.07 -8.46 -1.32
CA VAL A 46 -20.07 -9.26 -0.62
C VAL A 46 -20.10 -10.72 -1.08
N ARG A 47 -21.27 -11.31 -1.35
CA ARG A 47 -21.38 -12.68 -1.84
C ARG A 47 -20.83 -12.83 -3.26
N VAL A 48 -21.15 -11.89 -4.16
CA VAL A 48 -20.58 -11.87 -5.52
C VAL A 48 -19.12 -11.45 -5.50
N LEU A 49 -18.68 -10.48 -4.67
CA LEU A 49 -17.26 -10.16 -4.49
C LEU A 49 -16.48 -11.35 -3.94
N ARG A 50 -17.06 -12.15 -3.04
CA ARG A 50 -16.47 -13.40 -2.56
C ARG A 50 -16.37 -14.42 -3.70
N ASP A 51 -17.44 -14.60 -4.47
CA ASP A 51 -17.46 -15.57 -5.58
C ASP A 51 -16.55 -15.11 -6.75
N MET A 52 -16.39 -13.80 -6.95
CA MET A 52 -15.46 -13.17 -7.88
C MET A 52 -14.03 -13.15 -7.36
N SER A 53 -13.82 -12.93 -6.06
CA SER A 53 -12.51 -13.01 -5.41
C SER A 53 -12.00 -14.44 -5.36
N ALA A 54 -12.90 -15.42 -5.19
CA ALA A 54 -12.59 -16.83 -5.35
C ALA A 54 -12.20 -17.13 -6.80
N LYS A 55 -12.92 -16.60 -7.79
CA LYS A 55 -12.58 -16.74 -9.22
C LYS A 55 -11.34 -15.98 -9.67
N ILE A 56 -11.00 -14.84 -9.08
CA ILE A 56 -9.71 -14.15 -9.25
C ILE A 56 -8.57 -14.98 -8.64
N GLY A 57 -8.84 -15.69 -7.52
CA GLY A 57 -7.94 -16.71 -6.98
C GLY A 57 -7.69 -17.84 -7.97
N PHE A 58 -8.75 -18.33 -8.63
CA PHE A 58 -8.65 -19.36 -9.68
C PHE A 58 -7.98 -18.86 -10.98
N GLU A 59 -8.06 -17.58 -11.32
CA GLU A 59 -7.33 -16.99 -12.46
C GLU A 59 -5.80 -16.98 -12.24
N ILE A 60 -5.37 -17.00 -10.97
CA ILE A 60 -3.96 -17.15 -10.55
C ILE A 60 -3.57 -18.63 -10.46
N GLU A 61 -4.52 -19.51 -10.11
CA GLU A 61 -4.29 -20.97 -10.01
C GLU A 61 -4.33 -21.66 -11.38
N GLU A 62 -5.08 -21.20 -12.38
CA GLU A 62 -5.05 -21.81 -13.73
C GLU A 62 -3.79 -21.49 -14.54
N GLN A 63 -3.00 -20.49 -14.13
CA GLN A 63 -1.61 -20.32 -14.60
C GLN A 63 -0.65 -21.35 -13.96
N SER A 64 -1.13 -22.21 -13.05
CA SER A 64 -0.38 -23.31 -12.44
C SER A 64 -0.47 -24.63 -13.20
N ILE A 65 -1.14 -24.70 -14.34
CA ILE A 65 -1.26 -25.96 -15.12
C ILE A 65 0.01 -26.22 -15.98
N MET A 66 1.07 -25.41 -15.82
CA MET A 66 2.41 -25.64 -16.38
C MET A 66 3.49 -25.66 -15.27
N LEU A 67 3.14 -26.16 -14.07
CA LEU A 67 4.03 -26.15 -12.88
C LEU A 67 4.72 -27.50 -12.56
N ASP A 68 4.43 -28.60 -13.26
CA ASP A 68 5.09 -29.88 -12.95
C ASP A 68 6.56 -29.92 -13.42
N ASP A 69 6.88 -29.33 -14.58
CA ASP A 69 8.27 -29.18 -15.06
C ASP A 69 9.02 -28.01 -14.38
N LEU A 70 8.29 -27.01 -13.86
CA LEU A 70 8.87 -25.87 -13.14
C LEU A 70 9.16 -26.18 -11.66
N ASN A 71 8.48 -27.17 -11.06
CA ASN A 71 8.76 -27.61 -9.69
C ASN A 71 10.19 -28.15 -9.53
N ALA A 72 10.70 -28.88 -10.52
CA ALA A 72 12.07 -29.39 -10.52
C ALA A 72 13.13 -28.27 -10.56
N ASP A 73 12.85 -27.17 -11.30
CA ASP A 73 13.73 -26.01 -11.39
C ASP A 73 13.58 -25.04 -10.20
N LEU A 74 12.38 -24.95 -9.62
CA LEU A 74 12.10 -24.22 -8.38
C LEU A 74 12.79 -24.87 -7.18
N ASP A 75 12.79 -26.20 -7.07
CA ASP A 75 13.54 -26.91 -6.02
C ASP A 75 15.06 -26.63 -6.15
N SER A 76 15.59 -26.60 -7.37
CA SER A 76 17.00 -26.24 -7.62
C SER A 76 17.30 -24.79 -7.24
N THR A 77 16.35 -23.88 -7.49
CA THR A 77 16.50 -22.44 -7.21
C THR A 77 16.29 -22.11 -5.73
N GLN A 78 15.37 -22.81 -5.05
CA GLN A 78 15.15 -22.70 -3.61
C GLN A 78 16.33 -23.27 -2.83
N ALA A 79 16.95 -24.36 -3.29
CA ALA A 79 18.21 -24.85 -2.73
C ALA A 79 19.36 -23.83 -2.88
N LYS A 80 19.45 -23.17 -4.04
CA LYS A 80 20.43 -22.09 -4.29
C LYS A 80 20.14 -20.86 -3.44
N MET A 81 18.88 -20.43 -3.30
CA MET A 81 18.49 -19.31 -2.45
C MET A 81 18.68 -19.61 -0.97
N ALA A 82 18.35 -20.80 -0.48
CA ALA A 82 18.63 -21.23 0.89
C ALA A 82 20.14 -21.21 1.17
N THR A 83 20.96 -21.60 0.19
CA THR A 83 22.42 -21.50 0.28
C THR A 83 22.89 -20.05 0.35
N VAL A 84 22.32 -19.15 -0.46
CA VAL A 84 22.64 -17.71 -0.45
C VAL A 84 22.17 -17.05 0.86
N MET A 85 20.98 -17.39 1.36
CA MET A 85 20.45 -16.87 2.62
C MET A 85 21.23 -17.39 3.83
N ASN A 86 21.65 -18.67 3.84
CA ASN A 86 22.57 -19.19 4.86
C ASN A 86 23.94 -18.50 4.79
N LYS A 87 24.44 -18.18 3.60
CA LYS A 87 25.66 -17.38 3.45
C LYS A 87 25.45 -15.96 3.96
N MET A 88 24.29 -15.35 3.72
CA MET A 88 23.96 -14.00 4.18
C MET A 88 23.77 -13.93 5.71
N GLY A 89 23.13 -14.92 6.31
CA GLY A 89 23.07 -15.10 7.76
C GLY A 89 24.46 -15.29 8.37
N LYS A 90 25.32 -16.12 7.75
CA LYS A 90 26.73 -16.25 8.15
C LYS A 90 27.50 -14.94 8.02
N VAL A 91 27.30 -14.15 6.95
CA VAL A 91 27.95 -12.84 6.80
C VAL A 91 27.48 -11.84 7.85
N MET A 92 26.20 -11.85 8.23
CA MET A 92 25.69 -11.03 9.34
C MET A 92 26.31 -11.44 10.69
N HIS A 93 26.40 -12.74 10.96
CA HIS A 93 27.06 -13.23 12.17
C HIS A 93 28.58 -12.97 12.16
N MET A 94 29.24 -13.09 11.01
CA MET A 94 30.65 -12.73 10.83
C MET A 94 30.88 -11.23 11.02
N SER A 95 29.97 -10.36 10.57
CA SER A 95 30.08 -8.92 10.84
C SER A 95 29.90 -8.60 12.33
N ALA A 96 29.02 -9.32 13.04
CA ALA A 96 28.85 -9.18 14.48
C ALA A 96 30.08 -9.71 15.26
N ASP A 97 30.70 -10.79 14.78
CA ASP A 97 31.92 -11.37 15.37
C ASP A 97 33.18 -10.54 15.05
N ILE A 98 33.28 -9.94 13.87
CA ILE A 98 34.35 -8.98 13.53
C ILE A 98 34.24 -7.76 14.43
N ASN A 99 33.03 -7.22 14.64
CA ASN A 99 32.83 -6.11 15.56
C ASN A 99 33.20 -6.49 17.01
N ARG A 100 32.83 -7.69 17.48
CA ARG A 100 33.27 -8.22 18.78
C ARG A 100 34.79 -8.45 18.87
N SER A 101 35.43 -8.86 17.78
CA SER A 101 36.88 -9.04 17.69
C SER A 101 37.63 -7.71 17.72
N ILE A 102 37.10 -6.69 17.03
CA ILE A 102 37.60 -5.31 17.06
C ILE A 102 37.46 -4.75 18.48
N GLU A 103 36.32 -4.94 19.16
CA GLU A 103 36.12 -4.54 20.56
C GLU A 103 37.13 -5.22 21.52
N ARG A 104 37.37 -6.52 21.35
CA ARG A 104 38.38 -7.26 22.16
C ARG A 104 39.80 -6.80 21.88
N THR A 105 40.14 -6.51 20.63
CA THR A 105 41.49 -6.07 20.22
C THR A 105 41.79 -4.65 20.71
N ILE A 106 40.79 -3.76 20.68
CA ILE A 106 40.90 -2.40 21.24
C ILE A 106 41.05 -2.47 22.78
N SER A 107 40.29 -3.36 23.44
CA SER A 107 40.40 -3.59 24.88
C SER A 107 41.79 -4.11 25.30
N CYS A 108 42.34 -5.10 24.58
CA CYS A 108 43.69 -5.62 24.84
C CYS A 108 44.82 -4.61 24.56
N ARG A 109 44.72 -3.79 23.50
CA ARG A 109 45.70 -2.73 23.22
C ARG A 109 45.69 -1.65 24.31
N ASN A 110 44.51 -1.27 24.80
CA ASN A 110 44.38 -0.28 25.87
C ASN A 110 44.93 -0.82 27.21
N LEU A 111 44.68 -2.11 27.53
CA LEU A 111 45.23 -2.77 28.71
C LEU A 111 46.76 -2.93 28.67
N ALA A 112 47.33 -3.29 27.52
CA ALA A 112 48.79 -3.38 27.34
C ALA A 112 49.48 -2.02 27.48
N SER A 113 48.85 -0.95 26.97
CA SER A 113 49.32 0.43 27.10
C SER A 113 49.34 0.87 28.57
N LEU A 114 48.28 0.55 29.32
CA LEU A 114 48.18 0.84 30.76
C LEU A 114 49.23 0.06 31.58
N PHE A 115 49.54 -1.18 31.22
CA PHE A 115 50.60 -1.96 31.87
C PHE A 115 52.00 -1.40 31.61
N LEU A 116 52.28 -0.91 30.40
CA LEU A 116 53.56 -0.26 30.07
C LEU A 116 53.72 1.07 30.81
N ILE A 117 52.66 1.86 30.89
CA ILE A 117 52.64 3.10 31.68
C ILE A 117 52.83 2.78 33.16
N ALA A 118 52.11 1.80 33.71
CA ALA A 118 52.26 1.37 35.11
C ALA A 118 53.68 0.84 35.43
N ARG A 119 54.31 0.11 34.50
CA ARG A 119 55.70 -0.37 34.64
C ARG A 119 56.71 0.78 34.57
N GLN A 120 56.51 1.75 33.69
CA GLN A 120 57.34 2.96 33.60
C GLN A 120 57.24 3.80 34.88
N TRP A 121 56.04 3.86 35.47
CA TRP A 121 55.76 4.52 36.75
C TRP A 121 56.37 3.80 37.96
N LEU A 122 56.34 2.46 37.98
CA LEU A 122 56.97 1.67 39.04
C LEU A 122 58.50 1.83 39.06
N LEU A 123 59.10 2.01 37.88
CA LEU A 123 60.54 2.28 37.75
C LEU A 123 60.93 3.69 38.22
N LEU A 124 60.04 4.67 38.08
CA LEU A 124 60.24 6.04 38.59
C LEU A 124 60.11 6.14 40.12
N LEU A 125 59.31 5.26 40.75
CA LEU A 125 59.12 5.25 42.21
C LEU A 125 60.26 4.55 42.99
N ASN A 126 61.09 3.75 42.31
CA ASN A 126 62.24 3.07 42.93
C ASN A 126 63.57 3.87 42.85
N GLY A 127 63.57 5.04 42.20
CA GLY A 127 64.69 6.00 42.25
C GLY A 127 64.41 7.05 43.32
N GLY A 128 65.19 7.04 44.39
CA GLY A 128 64.92 7.79 45.61
C GLY A 128 64.67 9.30 45.46
N GLY A 129 63.82 9.80 46.36
CA GLY A 129 63.60 11.22 46.64
C GLY A 129 62.50 11.86 45.79
N VAL A 130 61.23 11.58 46.11
CA VAL A 130 60.10 12.26 45.47
C VAL A 130 59.91 13.63 46.13
N ASP A 131 60.35 14.67 45.42
CA ASP A 131 60.13 16.08 45.77
C ASP A 131 58.61 16.39 45.75
N GLU A 132 58.11 17.20 46.69
CA GLU A 132 56.69 17.54 46.84
C GLU A 132 56.08 18.14 45.55
N TYR A 133 56.93 18.73 44.71
CA TYR A 133 56.61 19.23 43.38
C TYR A 133 56.26 18.12 42.37
N PHE A 134 56.95 16.98 42.42
CA PHE A 134 56.73 15.85 41.52
C PHE A 134 55.40 15.15 41.83
N GLU A 135 55.06 15.00 43.11
CA GLU A 135 53.77 14.43 43.53
C GLU A 135 52.58 15.29 43.06
N ARG A 136 52.75 16.63 43.07
CA ARG A 136 51.75 17.57 42.59
C ARG A 136 51.57 17.52 41.06
N GLN A 137 52.65 17.35 40.30
CA GLN A 137 52.60 17.16 38.84
C GLN A 137 51.90 15.86 38.46
N ILE A 138 52.16 14.79 39.21
CA ILE A 138 51.51 13.48 39.09
C ILE A 138 50.00 13.58 39.31
N ARG A 139 49.58 14.24 40.41
CA ARG A 139 48.16 14.42 40.71
C ARG A 139 47.44 15.23 39.61
N MET A 140 48.09 16.29 39.11
CA MET A 140 47.55 17.06 37.98
C MET A 140 47.39 16.18 36.72
N ALA A 141 48.43 15.43 36.34
CA ALA A 141 48.37 14.54 35.19
C ALA A 141 47.25 13.48 35.34
N PHE A 142 47.08 12.91 36.53
CA PHE A 142 46.03 11.93 36.80
C PHE A 142 44.63 12.56 36.71
N THR A 143 44.45 13.79 37.21
CA THR A 143 43.18 14.52 37.06
C THR A 143 42.86 14.85 35.60
N PHE A 144 43.87 15.21 34.78
CA PHE A 144 43.67 15.44 33.34
C PHE A 144 43.28 14.16 32.60
N VAL A 145 43.90 13.01 32.94
CA VAL A 145 43.56 11.71 32.35
C VAL A 145 42.13 11.29 32.72
N LEU A 146 41.74 11.42 33.99
CA LEU A 146 40.38 11.13 34.43
C LEU A 146 39.34 12.04 33.77
N MET A 147 39.65 13.32 33.59
CA MET A 147 38.80 14.27 32.87
C MET A 147 38.66 13.87 31.40
N TRP A 148 39.75 13.47 30.73
CA TRP A 148 39.72 12.99 29.35
C TRP A 148 38.92 11.69 29.18
N ILE A 149 39.07 10.73 30.09
CA ILE A 149 38.24 9.51 30.12
C ILE A 149 36.77 9.89 30.28
N GLY A 150 36.46 10.81 31.20
CA GLY A 150 35.10 11.33 31.39
C GLY A 150 34.53 11.95 30.11
N ILE A 151 35.31 12.79 29.41
CA ILE A 151 34.90 13.41 28.13
C ILE A 151 34.67 12.35 27.05
N VAL A 152 35.55 11.34 26.93
CA VAL A 152 35.42 10.26 25.94
C VAL A 152 34.18 9.41 26.23
N VAL A 153 33.95 9.02 27.49
CA VAL A 153 32.77 8.26 27.91
C VAL A 153 31.50 9.06 27.69
N PHE A 154 31.49 10.35 28.02
CA PHE A 154 30.37 11.25 27.77
C PHE A 154 30.10 11.45 26.27
N SER A 155 31.16 11.56 25.45
CA SER A 155 31.04 11.67 24.00
C SER A 155 30.51 10.36 23.38
N LEU A 156 30.96 9.21 23.87
CA LEU A 156 30.42 7.89 23.51
C LEU A 156 28.95 7.75 23.94
N PHE A 157 28.61 8.24 25.14
CA PHE A 157 27.23 8.24 25.62
C PHE A 157 26.34 9.13 24.76
N ILE A 158 26.80 10.32 24.35
CA ILE A 158 26.08 11.20 23.39
C ILE A 158 25.94 10.53 22.02
N LEU A 159 26.98 9.84 21.53
CA LEU A 159 26.92 9.11 20.25
C LEU A 159 25.92 7.95 20.28
N VAL A 160 25.86 7.22 21.39
CA VAL A 160 24.93 6.10 21.60
C VAL A 160 23.50 6.62 21.85
N ALA A 161 23.34 7.64 22.69
CA ALA A 161 22.04 8.25 22.98
C ALA A 161 21.46 8.98 21.76
N GLY A 162 22.30 9.64 20.95
CA GLY A 162 21.92 10.26 19.68
C GLY A 162 21.57 9.26 18.58
N HIS A 163 21.77 7.96 18.81
CA HIS A 163 21.38 6.87 17.91
C HIS A 163 20.13 6.10 18.40
N GLN A 164 19.44 6.58 19.42
CA GLN A 164 18.14 6.02 19.79
C GLN A 164 17.13 6.33 18.69
N LYS A 165 17.02 5.41 17.72
CA LYS A 165 16.06 5.47 16.62
C LYS A 165 14.67 5.63 17.21
N GLU A 166 14.01 6.72 16.87
CA GLU A 166 12.70 7.10 17.42
C GLU A 166 11.65 6.06 17.00
N ILE A 167 11.26 5.20 17.94
CA ILE A 167 10.18 4.22 17.77
C ILE A 167 8.87 4.96 18.03
N ASP A 168 7.90 4.87 17.10
CA ASP A 168 6.60 5.51 17.27
C ASP A 168 5.82 4.81 18.39
N GLY A 169 5.57 5.53 19.49
CA GLY A 169 4.81 5.04 20.64
C GLY A 169 3.35 4.69 20.31
N ASN A 170 2.81 5.19 19.20
CA ASN A 170 1.47 4.82 18.71
C ASN A 170 1.47 3.49 17.95
N GLY A 171 2.65 2.91 17.67
CA GLY A 171 2.78 1.63 16.99
C GLY A 171 2.66 1.71 15.47
N TYR A 172 2.63 0.53 14.84
CA TYR A 172 2.77 0.36 13.40
C TYR A 172 1.64 -0.47 12.80
N LEU A 173 1.33 -0.22 11.53
CA LEU A 173 0.45 -1.04 10.70
C LEU A 173 1.27 -1.62 9.55
N VAL A 174 1.23 -2.94 9.38
CA VAL A 174 1.89 -3.66 8.30
C VAL A 174 0.90 -4.60 7.63
N TYR A 175 1.00 -4.80 6.32
CA TYR A 175 0.08 -5.67 5.58
C TYR A 175 0.75 -6.23 4.32
N CYS A 176 0.18 -7.31 3.76
CA CYS A 176 0.51 -7.74 2.40
C CYS A 176 -0.46 -7.14 1.37
N PRO A 177 0.02 -6.50 0.28
CA PRO A 177 -0.80 -6.14 -0.88
C PRO A 177 -1.07 -7.36 -1.77
N CYS A 178 -1.59 -8.44 -1.17
CA CYS A 178 -1.70 -9.77 -1.74
C CYS A 178 -2.93 -9.97 -2.65
N MET A 179 -3.77 -8.95 -2.86
CA MET A 179 -4.98 -9.07 -3.69
C MET A 179 -4.79 -8.34 -5.03
N GLY A 180 -4.84 -9.11 -6.12
CA GLY A 180 -4.80 -8.60 -7.49
C GLY A 180 -3.45 -8.02 -7.94
N ARG A 181 -3.46 -7.34 -9.09
CA ARG A 181 -2.27 -6.72 -9.71
C ARG A 181 -2.09 -5.27 -9.24
N PHE A 182 -1.13 -4.57 -9.83
CA PHE A 182 -0.74 -3.21 -9.44
C PHE A 182 -1.91 -2.24 -9.23
N GLY A 183 -2.91 -2.23 -10.12
CA GLY A 183 -4.10 -1.37 -9.97
C GLY A 183 -4.89 -1.65 -8.69
N ASN A 184 -5.16 -2.93 -8.39
CA ASN A 184 -5.85 -3.34 -7.16
C ASN A 184 -5.04 -2.95 -5.91
N GLN A 185 -3.72 -3.17 -5.95
CA GLN A 185 -2.83 -2.84 -4.84
C GLN A 185 -2.82 -1.34 -4.56
N VAL A 186 -2.86 -0.49 -5.60
CA VAL A 186 -2.98 0.96 -5.45
C VAL A 186 -4.34 1.36 -4.88
N GLU A 187 -5.46 0.78 -5.37
CA GLU A 187 -6.79 1.04 -4.79
C GLU A 187 -6.81 0.79 -3.28
N GLN A 188 -6.39 -0.40 -2.86
CA GLN A 188 -6.40 -0.77 -1.45
C GLN A 188 -5.39 0.02 -0.61
N PHE A 189 -4.26 0.42 -1.22
CA PHE A 189 -3.28 1.29 -0.57
C PHE A 189 -3.88 2.63 -0.17
N LEU A 190 -4.73 3.25 -1.01
CA LEU A 190 -5.36 4.53 -0.66
C LEU A 190 -6.21 4.40 0.61
N GLY A 191 -7.06 3.37 0.69
CA GLY A 191 -7.86 3.08 1.88
C GLY A 191 -7.01 2.74 3.09
N THR A 192 -5.96 1.94 2.91
CA THR A 192 -5.03 1.56 3.99
C THR A 192 -4.28 2.77 4.54
N LEU A 193 -3.90 3.72 3.68
CA LEU A 193 -3.24 4.95 4.07
C LEU A 193 -4.17 5.83 4.92
N SER A 194 -5.44 5.96 4.54
CA SER A 194 -6.44 6.65 5.36
C SER A 194 -6.69 5.94 6.68
N PHE A 195 -6.80 4.61 6.68
CA PHE A 195 -7.02 3.81 7.88
C PHE A 195 -5.85 3.96 8.86
N ALA A 196 -4.60 3.83 8.39
CA ALA A 196 -3.40 3.99 9.22
C ALA A 196 -3.32 5.38 9.85
N LYS A 197 -3.74 6.42 9.12
CA LYS A 197 -3.83 7.79 9.65
C LYS A 197 -4.89 7.90 10.74
N HIS A 198 -6.07 7.34 10.51
CA HIS A 198 -7.18 7.38 11.47
C HIS A 198 -6.82 6.72 12.79
N ILE A 199 -6.26 5.51 12.75
CA ILE A 199 -5.81 4.80 13.96
C ILE A 199 -4.47 5.30 14.48
N ASN A 200 -3.93 6.38 13.91
CA ASN A 200 -2.69 7.04 14.28
C ASN A 200 -1.46 6.11 14.39
N ARG A 201 -1.34 5.09 13.52
CA ARG A 201 -0.20 4.15 13.49
C ARG A 201 0.70 4.41 12.31
N THR A 202 2.02 4.41 12.50
CA THR A 202 2.96 4.56 11.38
C THR A 202 2.75 3.43 10.36
N LEU A 203 2.51 3.79 9.10
CA LEU A 203 2.29 2.83 8.02
C LEU A 203 3.61 2.21 7.57
N VAL A 204 3.73 0.90 7.66
CA VAL A 204 4.83 0.14 7.07
C VAL A 204 4.50 -0.09 5.60
N LEU A 205 5.23 0.56 4.70
CA LEU A 205 5.02 0.52 3.26
C LEU A 205 5.47 -0.83 2.71
N PRO A 206 4.55 -1.67 2.22
CA PRO A 206 4.93 -2.94 1.63
C PRO A 206 5.55 -2.74 0.24
N PRO A 207 6.34 -3.72 -0.24
CA PRO A 207 6.62 -3.81 -1.66
C PRO A 207 5.32 -4.09 -2.45
N PHE A 208 5.23 -3.55 -3.65
CA PHE A 208 4.25 -3.97 -4.65
C PHE A 208 4.61 -5.36 -5.18
N ILE A 209 3.59 -6.11 -5.58
CA ILE A 209 3.72 -7.47 -6.10
C ILE A 209 3.49 -7.44 -7.61
N GLU A 210 4.48 -7.91 -8.36
CA GLU A 210 4.39 -8.11 -9.80
C GLU A 210 4.45 -9.59 -10.12
N TYR A 211 3.55 -10.03 -10.99
CA TYR A 211 3.50 -11.40 -11.48
C TYR A 211 4.11 -11.42 -12.88
N ASP A 212 5.29 -12.00 -12.98
CA ASP A 212 5.88 -12.43 -14.25
C ASP A 212 5.46 -13.89 -14.49
N SER A 213 5.53 -14.37 -15.73
CA SER A 213 5.12 -15.75 -16.09
C SER A 213 5.87 -16.84 -15.33
N THR A 214 6.99 -16.50 -14.69
CA THR A 214 7.87 -17.43 -13.99
C THR A 214 8.14 -17.05 -12.53
N GLN A 215 7.84 -15.81 -12.10
CA GLN A 215 8.28 -15.29 -10.80
C GLN A 215 7.33 -14.23 -10.23
N THR A 216 7.03 -14.36 -8.94
CA THR A 216 6.47 -13.27 -8.13
C THR A 216 7.60 -12.32 -7.71
N LYS A 217 7.59 -11.08 -8.20
CA LYS A 217 8.59 -10.05 -7.88
C LYS A 217 8.03 -9.06 -6.88
N MET A 218 8.84 -8.73 -5.87
CA MET A 218 8.51 -7.76 -4.83
C MET A 218 9.26 -6.46 -5.10
N ILE A 219 8.55 -5.42 -5.52
CA ILE A 219 9.12 -4.14 -5.93
C ILE A 219 8.91 -3.11 -4.83
N ARG A 220 9.97 -2.43 -4.38
CA ARG A 220 9.85 -1.51 -3.24
C ARG A 220 8.94 -0.34 -3.59
N PHE A 221 8.24 0.20 -2.59
CA PHE A 221 7.43 1.40 -2.79
C PHE A 221 8.28 2.54 -3.36
N THR A 222 9.50 2.75 -2.83
CA THR A 222 10.46 3.76 -3.32
C THR A 222 11.01 3.54 -4.72
N ASP A 223 10.78 2.40 -5.36
CA ASP A 223 11.17 2.20 -6.76
C ASP A 223 10.16 2.90 -7.70
N TYR A 224 8.89 2.99 -7.28
CA TYR A 224 7.82 3.63 -8.04
C TYR A 224 7.44 5.02 -7.54
N PHE A 225 7.30 5.21 -6.23
CA PHE A 225 6.82 6.46 -5.66
C PHE A 225 7.82 7.11 -4.72
N GLN A 226 7.78 8.43 -4.64
CA GLN A 226 8.59 9.20 -3.71
C GLN A 226 8.00 9.10 -2.30
N LEU A 227 8.86 8.87 -1.31
CA LEU A 227 8.43 8.80 0.09
C LEU A 227 8.02 10.17 0.65
N LYS A 228 8.74 11.25 0.29
CA LYS A 228 8.56 12.59 0.87
C LYS A 228 7.14 13.17 0.70
N PRO A 229 6.48 13.08 -0.46
CA PRO A 229 5.09 13.51 -0.62
C PRO A 229 4.13 12.74 0.29
N LEU A 230 4.29 11.41 0.40
CA LEU A 230 3.48 10.57 1.26
C LEU A 230 3.57 10.97 2.74
N LEU A 231 4.79 11.28 3.21
CA LEU A 231 5.03 11.72 4.59
C LEU A 231 4.35 13.03 4.96
N LYS A 232 3.88 13.83 3.98
CA LYS A 232 3.05 15.02 4.25
C LYS A 232 1.65 14.65 4.71
N TYR A 233 1.15 13.47 4.34
CA TYR A 233 -0.17 13.01 4.72
C TYR A 233 -0.18 12.29 6.06
N HIS A 234 0.73 11.31 6.20
CA HIS A 234 0.82 10.43 7.35
C HIS A 234 2.22 9.83 7.50
N ARG A 235 2.57 9.42 8.72
CA ARG A 235 3.86 8.79 9.05
C ARG A 235 3.97 7.44 8.37
N ALA A 236 5.09 7.19 7.71
CA ALA A 236 5.35 5.95 7.01
C ALA A 236 6.82 5.53 7.06
N ILE A 237 7.07 4.23 6.94
CA ILE A 237 8.40 3.62 6.92
C ILE A 237 8.45 2.48 5.91
N GLU A 238 9.51 2.38 5.11
CA GLU A 238 9.71 1.25 4.21
C GLU A 238 9.77 -0.08 4.99
N MET A 239 9.10 -1.13 4.48
CA MET A 239 9.08 -2.46 5.11
C MET A 239 10.49 -2.98 5.45
N SER A 240 11.44 -2.88 4.51
CA SER A 240 12.83 -3.31 4.74
C SER A 240 13.50 -2.57 5.90
N LYS A 241 13.19 -1.27 6.07
CA LYS A 241 13.71 -0.46 7.17
C LYS A 241 13.03 -0.84 8.48
N PHE A 242 11.72 -1.03 8.48
CA PHE A 242 10.96 -1.48 9.65
C PHE A 242 11.46 -2.84 10.18
N ILE A 243 11.58 -3.83 9.29
CA ILE A 243 12.02 -5.19 9.67
C ILE A 243 13.44 -5.20 10.24
N ARG A 244 14.34 -4.38 9.70
CA ARG A 244 15.72 -4.29 10.18
C ARG A 244 15.85 -3.49 11.48
N ASP A 245 15.20 -2.32 11.54
CA ASP A 245 15.53 -1.30 12.54
C ASP A 245 14.53 -1.24 13.71
N VAL A 246 13.28 -1.66 13.51
CA VAL A 246 12.18 -1.47 14.48
C VAL A 246 11.63 -2.79 14.99
N ALA A 247 11.35 -3.74 14.09
CA ALA A 247 10.73 -5.01 14.42
C ALA A 247 11.49 -5.83 15.49
N PRO A 248 12.85 -5.89 15.53
CA PRO A 248 13.55 -6.66 16.56
C PRO A 248 13.29 -6.17 17.99
N VAL A 249 12.91 -4.89 18.16
CA VAL A 249 12.69 -4.26 19.46
C VAL A 249 11.25 -4.43 19.92
N ILE A 250 10.28 -4.12 19.06
CA ILE A 250 8.85 -4.07 19.44
C ILE A 250 8.01 -5.23 18.90
N TRP A 251 8.53 -6.00 17.95
CA TRP A 251 7.82 -7.09 17.27
C TRP A 251 8.73 -8.31 17.02
N PRO A 252 9.32 -8.87 18.11
CA PRO A 252 10.24 -9.99 18.02
C PRO A 252 9.54 -11.24 17.50
N MET A 253 10.30 -12.18 16.93
CA MET A 253 9.77 -13.36 16.23
C MET A 253 8.78 -14.19 17.07
N ASN A 254 9.00 -14.29 18.39
CA ASN A 254 8.15 -15.03 19.32
C ASN A 254 6.87 -14.30 19.76
N ARG A 255 6.57 -13.12 19.20
CA ARG A 255 5.38 -12.31 19.55
C ARG A 255 4.63 -11.79 18.32
N ARG A 256 4.89 -12.35 17.13
CA ARG A 256 4.27 -11.88 15.88
C ARG A 256 2.85 -12.42 15.75
N ILE A 257 1.89 -11.51 15.90
CA ILE A 257 0.45 -11.77 15.78
C ILE A 257 -0.01 -11.39 14.37
N GLY A 258 -0.69 -12.31 13.67
CA GLY A 258 -1.32 -12.05 12.38
C GLY A 258 -2.80 -11.67 12.52
N PHE A 259 -3.29 -10.73 11.71
CA PHE A 259 -4.66 -10.23 11.75
C PHE A 259 -5.42 -10.58 10.46
N CYS A 260 -6.61 -11.15 10.60
CA CYS A 260 -7.48 -11.49 9.48
C CYS A 260 -8.95 -11.32 9.83
N TYR A 261 -9.79 -11.17 8.79
CA TYR A 261 -11.22 -10.97 9.00
C TYR A 261 -11.90 -12.27 9.40
N TYR A 262 -11.60 -13.38 8.74
CA TYR A 262 -12.17 -14.69 9.02
C TYR A 262 -11.09 -15.72 9.34
N GLU A 263 -11.47 -16.72 10.12
CA GLU A 263 -10.70 -17.94 10.30
C GLU A 263 -10.55 -18.66 8.95
N SER A 264 -9.39 -19.25 8.74
CA SER A 264 -9.12 -20.01 7.54
C SER A 264 -9.85 -21.36 7.56
N SER A 265 -10.14 -21.90 6.38
CA SER A 265 -10.68 -23.25 6.22
C SER A 265 -9.66 -24.36 6.52
N HIS A 266 -8.36 -24.05 6.49
CA HIS A 266 -7.29 -25.05 6.63
C HIS A 266 -6.64 -25.08 8.01
N SER A 267 -6.89 -24.08 8.86
CA SER A 267 -6.31 -23.98 10.19
C SER A 267 -7.19 -23.17 11.12
N ASN A 268 -6.99 -23.32 12.44
CA ASN A 268 -7.64 -22.51 13.48
C ASN A 268 -7.05 -21.08 13.57
N GLY A 269 -6.71 -20.47 12.43
CA GLY A 269 -5.94 -19.23 12.34
C GLY A 269 -6.15 -18.46 11.04
N CYS A 270 -5.24 -17.53 10.76
CA CYS A 270 -5.37 -16.64 9.61
C CYS A 270 -4.77 -17.17 8.30
N ASP A 271 -3.93 -18.22 8.35
CA ASP A 271 -3.18 -18.69 7.19
C ASP A 271 -2.43 -17.54 6.48
N MET A 272 -1.67 -16.79 7.27
CA MET A 272 -1.00 -15.56 6.82
C MET A 272 -0.06 -15.78 5.64
N LYS A 273 0.47 -17.00 5.49
CA LYS A 273 1.44 -17.41 4.48
C LYS A 273 0.89 -18.45 3.50
N TYR A 274 -0.41 -18.79 3.57
CA TYR A 274 -0.95 -19.83 2.69
C TYR A 274 -1.14 -19.30 1.26
N GLY A 275 -0.54 -19.98 0.29
CA GLY A 275 -0.63 -19.66 -1.14
C GLY A 275 0.29 -18.53 -1.60
N ASN A 276 0.38 -18.37 -2.91
CA ASN A 276 1.07 -17.26 -3.57
C ASN A 276 0.04 -16.12 -3.79
N PRO A 277 0.35 -14.85 -3.47
CA PRO A 277 1.66 -14.30 -3.10
C PRO A 277 1.95 -14.20 -1.59
N PHE A 278 1.06 -14.70 -0.74
CA PHE A 278 1.18 -14.57 0.72
C PHE A 278 2.48 -15.14 1.27
N GLN A 279 2.83 -16.37 0.88
CA GLN A 279 4.06 -17.01 1.32
C GLN A 279 5.30 -16.20 0.91
N ALA A 280 5.43 -15.93 -0.39
CA ALA A 280 6.57 -15.23 -0.96
C ALA A 280 6.78 -13.84 -0.32
N PHE A 281 5.68 -13.14 -0.01
CA PHE A 281 5.73 -11.82 0.61
C PHE A 281 6.32 -11.85 2.03
N TRP A 282 5.83 -12.74 2.89
CA TRP A 282 6.31 -12.81 4.28
C TRP A 282 7.69 -13.49 4.39
N ASP A 283 7.97 -14.47 3.53
CA ASP A 283 9.28 -15.15 3.46
C ASP A 283 10.41 -14.21 3.06
N LEU A 284 10.15 -13.24 2.17
CA LEU A 284 11.12 -12.19 1.81
C LEU A 284 11.71 -11.47 3.04
N TYR A 285 10.91 -11.35 4.11
CA TYR A 285 11.29 -10.65 5.33
C TYR A 285 11.56 -11.57 6.52
N ASN A 286 11.60 -12.90 6.30
CA ASN A 286 11.71 -13.91 7.35
C ASN A 286 10.66 -13.69 8.47
N VAL A 287 9.41 -13.52 8.04
CA VAL A 287 8.26 -13.32 8.92
C VAL A 287 7.43 -14.58 9.06
N ASP A 288 7.40 -15.12 10.27
CA ASP A 288 6.47 -16.14 10.73
C ASP A 288 5.59 -15.58 11.85
N PHE A 289 4.41 -16.17 12.02
CA PHE A 289 3.39 -15.77 12.99
C PHE A 289 3.18 -16.88 14.01
N VAL A 290 3.13 -16.50 15.29
CA VAL A 290 2.96 -17.44 16.41
C VAL A 290 1.54 -17.46 16.97
N SER A 291 0.74 -16.44 16.66
CA SER A 291 -0.66 -16.35 17.04
C SER A 291 -1.44 -15.48 16.06
N TYR A 292 -2.77 -15.51 16.18
CA TYR A 292 -3.68 -14.87 15.25
C TYR A 292 -4.83 -14.15 15.96
N GLU A 293 -5.25 -13.04 15.38
CA GLU A 293 -6.41 -12.24 15.81
C GLU A 293 -7.44 -12.21 14.67
N ILE A 294 -8.58 -12.86 14.91
CA ILE A 294 -9.72 -12.87 13.98
C ILE A 294 -10.65 -11.72 14.39
N TYR A 295 -10.41 -10.55 13.81
CA TYR A 295 -11.02 -9.31 14.33
C TYR A 295 -12.55 -9.25 14.13
N SER A 296 -13.13 -10.02 13.21
CA SER A 296 -14.61 -10.14 13.10
C SER A 296 -15.25 -10.80 14.33
N LYS A 297 -14.56 -11.76 14.97
CA LYS A 297 -15.03 -12.38 16.23
C LYS A 297 -15.07 -11.38 17.38
N ASN A 298 -14.37 -10.26 17.23
CA ASN A 298 -14.37 -9.13 18.16
C ASN A 298 -15.33 -8.00 17.73
N GLY A 299 -16.20 -8.23 16.73
CA GLY A 299 -17.15 -7.25 16.24
C GLY A 299 -16.51 -6.10 15.45
N LEU A 300 -15.30 -6.29 14.92
CA LEU A 300 -14.58 -5.28 14.14
C LEU A 300 -14.61 -5.59 12.64
N THR A 301 -14.64 -4.54 11.84
CA THR A 301 -14.32 -4.52 10.42
C THR A 301 -13.28 -3.44 10.12
N THR A 302 -12.71 -3.44 8.91
CA THR A 302 -11.83 -2.36 8.45
C THR A 302 -12.60 -1.26 7.72
N ASP A 303 -13.93 -1.24 7.85
CA ASP A 303 -14.79 -0.20 7.27
C ASP A 303 -14.75 1.06 8.14
N ARG A 304 -14.83 2.21 7.48
CA ARG A 304 -14.70 3.55 8.10
C ARG A 304 -15.51 3.74 9.40
N PRO A 305 -16.79 3.32 9.50
CA PRO A 305 -17.59 3.56 10.70
C PRO A 305 -17.04 2.90 11.96
N GLN A 306 -16.17 1.90 11.84
CA GLN A 306 -15.64 1.13 12.97
C GLN A 306 -14.18 1.45 13.29
N TRP A 307 -13.57 2.43 12.62
CA TRP A 307 -12.14 2.70 12.81
C TRP A 307 -11.77 3.14 14.22
N ASP A 308 -12.65 3.85 14.94
CA ASP A 308 -12.40 4.24 16.34
C ASP A 308 -12.33 3.03 17.29
N LEU A 309 -13.11 1.97 17.00
CA LEU A 309 -13.12 0.75 17.80
C LEU A 309 -11.77 0.01 17.76
N TRP A 310 -10.95 0.24 16.72
CA TRP A 310 -9.60 -0.32 16.64
C TRP A 310 -8.66 0.27 17.70
N LEU A 311 -8.82 1.56 18.03
CA LEU A 311 -7.99 2.23 19.04
C LEU A 311 -8.27 1.65 20.44
N GLU A 312 -9.53 1.35 20.73
CA GLU A 312 -9.95 0.75 22.00
C GLU A 312 -9.56 -0.73 22.10
N ARG A 313 -9.84 -1.52 21.04
CA ARG A 313 -9.62 -2.97 21.07
C ARG A 313 -8.15 -3.35 20.97
N TYR A 314 -7.37 -2.58 20.22
CA TYR A 314 -5.98 -2.89 19.91
C TYR A 314 -5.06 -1.71 20.24
N PRO A 315 -4.89 -1.37 21.53
CA PRO A 315 -4.02 -0.26 21.94
C PRO A 315 -2.54 -0.57 21.66
N ALA A 316 -1.78 0.46 21.26
CA ALA A 316 -0.36 0.33 20.86
C ALA A 316 0.53 -0.31 21.92
N LYS A 317 0.23 -0.10 23.21
CA LYS A 317 0.96 -0.69 24.33
C LYS A 317 0.97 -2.22 24.31
N ASN A 318 -0.16 -2.83 23.95
CA ASN A 318 -0.33 -4.28 23.94
C ASN A 318 -0.11 -4.86 22.53
N TYR A 319 -0.50 -4.09 21.52
CA TYR A 319 -0.39 -4.45 20.11
C TYR A 319 0.46 -3.40 19.40
N PRO A 320 1.80 -3.41 19.56
CA PRO A 320 2.67 -2.41 18.95
C PRO A 320 2.69 -2.50 17.41
N VAL A 321 2.31 -3.64 16.85
CA VAL A 321 2.24 -3.87 15.40
C VAL A 321 0.95 -4.60 15.06
N LEU A 322 0.14 -4.02 14.16
CA LEU A 322 -1.01 -4.67 13.56
C LEU A 322 -0.61 -5.21 12.19
N ALA A 323 -0.44 -6.53 12.09
CA ALA A 323 0.04 -7.20 10.87
C ALA A 323 -1.09 -7.92 10.13
N PHE A 324 -1.65 -7.27 9.12
CA PHE A 324 -2.81 -7.76 8.38
C PHE A 324 -2.45 -8.74 7.25
N LYS A 325 -3.25 -9.80 7.10
CA LYS A 325 -3.12 -10.77 6.00
C LYS A 325 -3.18 -10.10 4.63
N GLY A 326 -4.12 -9.18 4.47
CA GLY A 326 -4.32 -8.38 3.27
C GLY A 326 -4.43 -6.90 3.62
N ALA A 327 -4.55 -6.05 2.61
CA ALA A 327 -4.73 -4.62 2.83
C ALA A 327 -6.03 -4.32 3.61
N PRO A 328 -5.97 -3.59 4.75
CA PRO A 328 -7.15 -3.14 5.49
C PRO A 328 -7.81 -1.91 4.82
N GLY A 329 -7.84 -1.90 3.48
CA GLY A 329 -8.45 -0.87 2.65
C GLY A 329 -9.42 -1.52 1.66
N ALA A 330 -10.55 -0.85 1.44
CA ALA A 330 -11.60 -1.34 0.55
C ALA A 330 -11.09 -1.50 -0.91
N PHE A 331 -11.65 -2.48 -1.60
CA PHE A 331 -11.54 -2.62 -3.05
C PHE A 331 -12.95 -2.74 -3.67
N PRO A 332 -13.32 -1.87 -4.63
CA PRO A 332 -12.60 -0.66 -5.06
C PRO A 332 -12.44 0.36 -3.90
N SER A 333 -11.53 1.32 -4.07
CA SER A 333 -11.28 2.33 -3.04
C SER A 333 -12.50 3.24 -2.83
N ASN A 334 -12.72 3.65 -1.57
CA ASN A 334 -13.82 4.56 -1.26
C ASN A 334 -13.58 5.94 -1.90
N PRO A 335 -14.62 6.66 -2.34
CA PRO A 335 -14.47 8.00 -2.94
C PRO A 335 -13.68 9.00 -2.08
N GLU A 336 -13.82 8.90 -0.76
CA GLU A 336 -13.13 9.75 0.21
C GLU A 336 -11.60 9.54 0.20
N ASP A 337 -11.12 8.38 -0.29
CA ASP A 337 -9.70 8.05 -0.43
C ASP A 337 -9.10 8.52 -1.75
N HIS A 338 -9.92 8.85 -2.76
CA HIS A 338 -9.42 9.11 -4.12
C HIS A 338 -8.48 10.32 -4.18
N ALA A 339 -8.75 11.34 -3.35
CA ALA A 339 -7.90 12.53 -3.23
C ALA A 339 -6.48 12.21 -2.72
N LEU A 340 -6.27 11.05 -2.09
CA LEU A 340 -4.95 10.61 -1.61
C LEU A 340 -4.01 10.23 -2.75
N GLN A 341 -4.52 10.02 -3.97
CA GLN A 341 -3.70 9.81 -5.17
C GLN A 341 -2.66 10.93 -5.36
N LYS A 342 -2.92 12.16 -4.88
CA LYS A 342 -1.97 13.29 -4.95
C LYS A 342 -0.65 13.06 -4.23
N TYR A 343 -0.62 12.12 -3.27
CA TYR A 343 0.58 11.76 -2.53
C TYR A 343 1.40 10.65 -3.20
N LEU A 344 0.83 9.96 -4.19
CA LEU A 344 1.52 8.96 -5.01
C LEU A 344 2.24 9.65 -6.18
N VAL A 345 3.39 10.25 -5.87
CA VAL A 345 4.22 10.95 -6.86
C VAL A 345 5.27 9.99 -7.39
N TRP A 346 5.29 9.74 -8.71
CA TRP A 346 6.29 8.89 -9.35
C TRP A 346 7.73 9.34 -9.04
N THR A 347 8.64 8.37 -8.94
CA THR A 347 10.08 8.64 -8.79
C THR A 347 10.65 9.33 -10.04
N PRO A 348 11.77 10.08 -9.92
CA PRO A 348 12.45 10.65 -11.07
C PRO A 348 12.81 9.59 -12.14
N ASN A 349 13.11 8.36 -11.72
CA ASN A 349 13.39 7.26 -12.65
C ASN A 349 12.18 6.93 -13.55
N VAL A 350 10.98 6.79 -12.97
CA VAL A 350 9.76 6.52 -13.75
C VAL A 350 9.39 7.73 -14.61
N GLN A 351 9.47 8.95 -14.06
CA GLN A 351 9.18 10.19 -14.79
C GLN A 351 10.11 10.38 -15.98
N ASN A 352 11.43 10.26 -15.78
CA ASN A 352 12.41 10.43 -16.85
C ASN A 352 12.21 9.40 -17.95
N LYS A 353 11.93 8.13 -17.63
CA LYS A 353 11.63 7.11 -18.66
C LYS A 353 10.36 7.43 -19.45
N ALA A 354 9.33 7.97 -18.80
CA ALA A 354 8.13 8.42 -19.48
C ALA A 354 8.42 9.62 -20.39
N ASP A 355 9.14 10.62 -19.88
CA ASP A 355 9.48 11.85 -20.62
C ASP A 355 10.39 11.56 -21.81
N THR A 356 11.41 10.72 -21.65
CA THR A 356 12.27 10.22 -22.75
C THR A 356 11.44 9.51 -23.81
N PHE A 357 10.51 8.64 -23.41
CA PHE A 357 9.64 7.97 -24.38
C PHE A 357 8.79 8.97 -25.17
N ILE A 358 8.22 9.97 -24.48
CA ILE A 358 7.41 11.02 -25.11
C ILE A 358 8.26 11.85 -26.08
N SER A 359 9.47 12.25 -25.70
CA SER A 359 10.33 13.04 -26.58
C SER A 359 10.77 12.26 -27.82
N GLU A 360 11.19 11.01 -27.65
CA GLU A 360 11.79 10.21 -28.72
C GLU A 360 10.75 9.57 -29.64
N ASN A 361 9.65 9.05 -29.08
CA ASN A 361 8.68 8.25 -29.82
C ASN A 361 7.40 9.01 -30.15
N LEU A 362 7.05 10.02 -29.34
CA LEU A 362 5.86 10.86 -29.54
C LEU A 362 6.23 12.27 -30.05
N ARG A 363 7.51 12.51 -30.37
CA ARG A 363 8.06 13.79 -30.88
C ARG A 363 7.81 14.99 -29.95
N GLY A 364 7.56 14.75 -28.67
CA GLY A 364 7.18 15.79 -27.70
C GLY A 364 5.85 16.49 -28.00
N GLN A 365 5.03 15.96 -28.92
CA GLN A 365 3.76 16.57 -29.29
C GLN A 365 2.63 16.18 -28.32
N PRO A 366 1.58 17.02 -28.15
CA PRO A 366 0.36 16.59 -27.51
C PRO A 366 -0.21 15.34 -28.19
N PHE A 367 -0.64 14.36 -27.39
CA PHE A 367 -1.07 13.07 -27.89
C PHE A 367 -2.37 12.60 -27.23
N LEU A 368 -3.09 11.75 -27.95
CA LEU A 368 -4.20 10.96 -27.45
C LEU A 368 -3.58 9.71 -26.79
N GLY A 369 -3.83 9.55 -25.49
CA GLY A 369 -3.47 8.34 -24.77
C GLY A 369 -4.66 7.40 -24.72
N VAL A 370 -4.46 6.12 -24.99
CA VAL A 370 -5.51 5.10 -24.87
C VAL A 370 -5.03 3.89 -24.09
N HIS A 371 -5.91 3.34 -23.25
CA HIS A 371 -5.65 2.08 -22.57
C HIS A 371 -6.65 1.00 -23.01
N LEU A 372 -6.10 -0.11 -23.50
CA LEU A 372 -6.86 -1.29 -23.90
C LEU A 372 -6.74 -2.36 -22.81
N ARG A 373 -7.85 -2.61 -22.10
CA ARG A 373 -7.95 -3.70 -21.14
C ARG A 373 -8.43 -4.95 -21.87
N ASN A 374 -7.49 -5.76 -22.36
CA ASN A 374 -7.78 -6.95 -23.17
C ASN A 374 -6.86 -8.12 -22.86
N ASN A 375 -6.46 -8.28 -21.59
CA ASN A 375 -5.79 -9.51 -21.16
C ASN A 375 -6.70 -10.72 -21.42
N ARG A 376 -6.09 -11.89 -21.60
CA ARG A 376 -6.78 -13.13 -22.03
C ARG A 376 -7.97 -13.49 -21.15
N ASP A 377 -7.90 -13.15 -19.87
CA ASP A 377 -8.91 -13.49 -18.86
C ASP A 377 -10.01 -12.41 -18.73
N TRP A 378 -9.77 -11.20 -19.25
CA TRP A 378 -10.72 -10.09 -19.15
C TRP A 378 -12.11 -10.41 -19.71
N PRO A 379 -12.26 -11.10 -20.85
CA PRO A 379 -13.57 -11.51 -21.34
C PRO A 379 -14.36 -12.34 -20.33
N ASN A 380 -13.71 -13.17 -19.51
CA ASN A 380 -14.37 -13.97 -18.48
C ASN A 380 -14.95 -13.08 -17.36
N VAL A 381 -14.26 -11.99 -17.01
CA VAL A 381 -14.79 -10.99 -16.07
C VAL A 381 -16.03 -10.32 -16.65
N CYS A 382 -15.98 -9.92 -17.92
CA CYS A 382 -17.06 -9.18 -18.56
C CYS A 382 -18.37 -9.99 -18.73
N GLN A 383 -18.31 -11.33 -18.67
CA GLN A 383 -19.51 -12.18 -18.68
C GLN A 383 -20.44 -11.96 -17.47
N TYR A 384 -19.94 -11.38 -16.36
CA TYR A 384 -20.71 -11.17 -15.13
C TYR A 384 -21.34 -9.78 -15.00
N ILE A 385 -21.32 -8.98 -16.06
CA ILE A 385 -21.89 -7.63 -16.06
C ILE A 385 -23.40 -7.68 -15.79
N LYS A 386 -23.84 -6.83 -14.85
CA LYS A 386 -25.25 -6.56 -14.59
C LYS A 386 -25.50 -5.04 -14.59
N PRO A 387 -26.61 -4.54 -15.19
CA PRO A 387 -26.80 -3.10 -15.44
C PRO A 387 -26.65 -2.17 -14.23
N LYS A 388 -27.20 -2.54 -13.06
CA LYS A 388 -27.16 -1.73 -11.82
C LYS A 388 -26.24 -2.35 -10.78
N TRP A 389 -25.11 -2.87 -11.22
CA TRP A 389 -24.13 -3.52 -10.37
C TRP A 389 -22.74 -3.04 -10.67
N HIS A 390 -22.03 -2.57 -9.64
CA HIS A 390 -20.67 -2.10 -9.82
C HIS A 390 -19.74 -3.29 -9.96
N LEU A 391 -18.88 -3.21 -10.96
CA LEU A 391 -17.78 -4.13 -11.14
C LEU A 391 -16.47 -3.36 -11.07
N PHE A 392 -15.58 -3.80 -10.18
CA PHE A 392 -14.28 -3.17 -9.95
C PHE A 392 -14.41 -1.65 -9.81
N CYS A 393 -13.66 -0.87 -10.61
CA CYS A 393 -13.64 0.59 -10.52
C CYS A 393 -14.71 1.28 -11.38
N SER A 394 -15.76 0.59 -11.83
CA SER A 394 -16.80 1.15 -12.71
C SER A 394 -17.49 2.43 -12.21
N SER A 395 -17.53 2.65 -10.90
CA SER A 395 -18.03 3.90 -10.33
C SER A 395 -17.23 5.13 -10.79
N GLN A 396 -16.01 4.97 -11.29
CA GLN A 396 -15.20 6.06 -11.84
C GLN A 396 -15.81 6.71 -13.10
N CYS A 397 -16.66 5.97 -13.84
CA CYS A 397 -17.37 6.52 -14.99
C CYS A 397 -18.88 6.57 -14.78
N LEU A 398 -19.47 5.58 -14.10
CA LEU A 398 -20.91 5.50 -13.89
C LEU A 398 -21.39 6.36 -12.72
N GLY A 399 -20.47 6.79 -11.86
CA GLY A 399 -20.80 7.42 -10.60
C GLY A 399 -21.17 6.40 -9.51
N LYS A 400 -21.31 6.84 -8.25
CA LYS A 400 -21.50 5.93 -7.10
C LYS A 400 -22.88 5.26 -7.10
N ASN A 401 -23.87 5.93 -7.65
CA ASN A 401 -25.27 5.54 -7.69
C ASN A 401 -25.77 5.36 -9.13
N PHE A 402 -24.87 5.15 -10.09
CA PHE A 402 -25.19 5.06 -11.53
C PHE A 402 -25.77 6.36 -12.12
N GLU A 403 -25.40 7.51 -11.54
CA GLU A 403 -25.86 8.83 -11.97
C GLU A 403 -25.48 9.20 -13.42
N HIS A 404 -24.45 8.56 -13.97
CA HIS A 404 -23.98 8.85 -15.32
C HIS A 404 -24.32 7.75 -16.35
N GLY A 405 -24.93 6.64 -15.93
CA GLY A 405 -25.32 5.56 -16.82
C GLY A 405 -25.31 4.19 -16.15
N ILE A 406 -25.53 3.15 -16.93
CA ILE A 406 -25.57 1.74 -16.47
C ILE A 406 -24.39 0.95 -17.00
N MET A 407 -24.08 -0.16 -16.34
CA MET A 407 -23.06 -1.10 -16.82
C MET A 407 -23.50 -1.75 -18.13
N THR A 408 -22.62 -1.76 -19.14
CA THR A 408 -22.83 -2.41 -20.44
C THR A 408 -21.63 -3.24 -20.83
N MET A 409 -21.82 -4.20 -21.74
CA MET A 409 -20.71 -4.98 -22.29
C MET A 409 -19.69 -4.08 -22.97
N GLU A 410 -20.13 -3.04 -23.67
CA GLU A 410 -19.25 -2.11 -24.38
C GLU A 410 -18.33 -1.32 -23.43
N LEU A 411 -18.78 -1.00 -22.20
CA LEU A 411 -17.93 -0.38 -21.18
C LEU A 411 -16.82 -1.31 -20.67
N CYS A 412 -17.09 -2.61 -20.65
CA CYS A 412 -16.15 -3.62 -20.14
C CYS A 412 -15.22 -4.15 -21.23
N LEU A 413 -15.78 -4.60 -22.35
CA LEU A 413 -15.09 -5.23 -23.46
C LEU A 413 -15.58 -4.59 -24.78
N PRO A 414 -15.10 -3.37 -25.09
CA PRO A 414 -15.50 -2.68 -26.31
C PRO A 414 -15.05 -3.44 -27.55
N SER A 415 -15.85 -3.36 -28.62
CA SER A 415 -15.52 -4.02 -29.89
C SER A 415 -14.36 -3.30 -30.60
N GLU A 416 -13.64 -4.02 -31.47
CA GLU A 416 -12.59 -3.41 -32.30
C GLU A 416 -13.14 -2.23 -33.12
N GLU A 417 -14.33 -2.38 -33.71
CA GLU A 417 -15.00 -1.33 -34.48
C GLU A 417 -15.26 -0.07 -33.63
N SER A 418 -15.81 -0.26 -32.43
CA SER A 418 -16.10 0.82 -31.49
C SER A 418 -14.83 1.55 -31.04
N ILE A 419 -13.77 0.81 -30.70
CA ILE A 419 -12.46 1.38 -30.35
C ILE A 419 -11.93 2.24 -31.50
N LEU A 420 -11.96 1.72 -32.73
CA LEU A 420 -11.46 2.43 -33.91
C LEU A 420 -12.31 3.67 -34.22
N SER A 421 -13.64 3.59 -34.10
CA SER A 421 -14.53 4.74 -34.32
C SER A 421 -14.28 5.83 -33.29
N GLN A 422 -14.27 5.49 -32.00
CA GLN A 422 -14.10 6.47 -30.92
C GLN A 422 -12.72 7.15 -30.98
N VAL A 423 -11.67 6.42 -31.38
CA VAL A 423 -10.34 7.02 -31.61
C VAL A 423 -10.34 7.98 -32.80
N LYS A 424 -10.97 7.64 -33.93
CA LYS A 424 -11.11 8.55 -35.08
C LYS A 424 -11.85 9.82 -34.70
N GLU A 425 -12.97 9.69 -34.01
CA GLU A 425 -13.80 10.81 -33.54
C GLU A 425 -13.03 11.71 -32.57
N ALA A 426 -12.32 11.12 -31.61
CA ALA A 426 -11.49 11.86 -30.67
C ALA A 426 -10.37 12.62 -31.37
N ILE A 427 -9.68 12.01 -32.33
CA ILE A 427 -8.63 12.66 -33.13
C ILE A 427 -9.20 13.79 -33.99
N ALA A 428 -10.33 13.56 -34.67
CA ALA A 428 -10.99 14.58 -35.48
C ALA A 428 -11.42 15.79 -34.63
N ARG A 429 -12.00 15.54 -33.45
CA ARG A 429 -12.46 16.58 -32.52
C ARG A 429 -11.30 17.38 -31.89
N THR A 430 -10.18 16.72 -31.61
CA THR A 430 -9.05 17.34 -30.88
C THR A 430 -7.95 17.86 -31.78
N GLY A 431 -7.91 17.43 -33.06
CA GLY A 431 -6.82 17.73 -33.99
C GLY A 431 -5.50 17.03 -33.68
N LEU A 432 -5.47 16.08 -32.73
CA LEU A 432 -4.25 15.39 -32.31
C LEU A 432 -3.71 14.50 -33.44
N LYS A 433 -2.38 14.54 -33.65
CA LYS A 433 -1.70 13.71 -34.67
C LYS A 433 -0.95 12.52 -34.09
N VAL A 434 -0.90 12.40 -32.76
CA VAL A 434 -0.14 11.35 -32.07
C VAL A 434 -1.07 10.52 -31.20
N LEU A 435 -0.99 9.20 -31.34
CA LEU A 435 -1.71 8.20 -30.55
C LEU A 435 -0.70 7.33 -29.81
N PHE A 436 -0.82 7.31 -28.48
CA PHE A 436 -0.10 6.39 -27.61
C PHE A 436 -1.05 5.30 -27.09
N VAL A 437 -0.68 4.03 -27.26
CA VAL A 437 -1.47 2.88 -26.84
C VAL A 437 -0.75 2.12 -25.73
N ALA A 438 -1.41 1.94 -24.59
CA ALA A 438 -1.02 1.02 -23.54
C ALA A 438 -1.96 -0.19 -23.52
N SER A 439 -1.40 -1.40 -23.40
CA SER A 439 -2.16 -2.64 -23.37
C SER A 439 -1.36 -3.76 -22.71
N GLU A 440 -2.06 -4.67 -22.02
CA GLU A 440 -1.44 -5.87 -21.43
C GLU A 440 -1.24 -6.99 -22.46
N TYR A 441 -1.96 -6.97 -23.59
CA TYR A 441 -1.91 -8.06 -24.58
C TYR A 441 -1.84 -7.54 -26.02
N ASN A 442 -2.96 -7.03 -26.54
CA ASN A 442 -3.03 -6.54 -27.92
C ASN A 442 -3.12 -5.01 -27.94
N HIS A 443 -2.10 -4.35 -28.49
CA HIS A 443 -2.06 -2.89 -28.66
C HIS A 443 -2.77 -2.39 -29.93
N MET A 444 -3.26 -3.27 -30.79
CA MET A 444 -3.98 -2.92 -32.03
C MET A 444 -3.23 -1.95 -32.96
N ILE A 445 -1.89 -1.96 -32.91
CA ILE A 445 -1.05 -0.97 -33.63
C ILE A 445 -1.27 -1.02 -35.14
N ASN A 446 -1.48 -2.22 -35.71
CA ASN A 446 -1.73 -2.37 -37.14
C ASN A 446 -3.05 -1.72 -37.55
N GLN A 447 -4.13 -2.01 -36.81
CA GLN A 447 -5.45 -1.44 -37.05
C GLN A 447 -5.43 0.09 -36.90
N PHE A 448 -4.80 0.61 -35.85
CA PHE A 448 -4.65 2.05 -35.67
C PHE A 448 -3.79 2.70 -36.77
N THR A 449 -2.74 2.04 -37.23
CA THR A 449 -1.89 2.58 -38.32
C THR A 449 -2.63 2.61 -39.66
N GLN A 450 -3.56 1.69 -39.91
CA GLN A 450 -4.41 1.70 -41.10
C GLN A 450 -5.36 2.91 -41.11
N ILE A 451 -5.95 3.25 -39.96
CA ILE A 451 -6.88 4.37 -39.86
C ILE A 451 -6.21 5.73 -39.61
N LEU A 452 -4.95 5.74 -39.17
CA LEU A 452 -4.13 6.92 -38.91
C LEU A 452 -2.77 6.78 -39.62
N PRO A 453 -2.73 6.91 -40.97
CA PRO A 453 -1.53 6.61 -41.73
C PRO A 453 -0.40 7.61 -41.48
N LYS A 454 0.83 7.11 -41.35
CA LYS A 454 2.04 7.95 -41.18
C LYS A 454 2.23 8.98 -42.30
N LYS A 455 1.83 8.63 -43.53
CA LYS A 455 1.85 9.52 -44.72
C LYS A 455 0.98 10.76 -44.56
N GLU A 456 -0.04 10.72 -43.70
CA GLU A 456 -0.94 11.84 -43.37
C GLU A 456 -0.48 12.61 -42.12
N GLY A 457 0.75 12.35 -41.67
CA GLY A 457 1.37 13.01 -40.53
C GLY A 457 1.06 12.39 -39.17
N TYR A 458 0.35 11.27 -39.11
CA TYR A 458 0.02 10.60 -37.85
C TYR A 458 1.20 9.79 -37.28
N THR A 459 1.26 9.68 -35.95
CA THR A 459 2.20 8.81 -35.24
C THR A 459 1.41 7.90 -34.29
N VAL A 460 1.51 6.59 -34.47
CA VAL A 460 0.92 5.58 -33.57
C VAL A 460 2.05 4.86 -32.88
N ALA A 461 2.05 4.83 -31.55
CA ALA A 461 3.15 4.28 -30.77
C ALA A 461 2.65 3.44 -29.59
N ARG A 462 3.44 2.42 -29.24
CA ARG A 462 3.36 1.67 -27.98
C ARG A 462 4.74 1.52 -27.38
N ARG A 463 4.81 1.12 -26.11
CA ARG A 463 6.08 0.70 -25.50
C ARG A 463 6.36 -0.77 -25.79
N TYR A 464 7.65 -1.09 -25.95
CA TYR A 464 8.14 -2.47 -26.00
C TYR A 464 9.54 -2.53 -25.36
N PRO A 465 9.76 -3.36 -24.32
CA PRO A 465 8.73 -4.03 -23.52
C PRO A 465 7.81 -3.02 -22.81
N ASP A 466 6.54 -3.38 -22.62
CA ASP A 466 5.55 -2.51 -22.00
C ASP A 466 5.58 -2.61 -20.47
N HIS A 467 6.44 -1.81 -19.83
CA HIS A 467 6.41 -1.67 -18.36
C HIS A 467 5.21 -0.82 -17.93
N ALA A 468 4.26 -1.46 -17.26
CA ALA A 468 3.02 -0.91 -16.74
C ALA A 468 3.13 0.51 -16.13
N GLN A 469 4.05 0.70 -15.18
CA GLN A 469 4.16 1.94 -14.40
C GLN A 469 4.61 3.13 -15.25
N ILE A 470 5.51 2.89 -16.21
CA ILE A 470 5.95 3.94 -17.14
C ILE A 470 4.82 4.27 -18.12
N SER A 471 4.06 3.26 -18.57
CA SER A 471 2.89 3.49 -19.43
C SER A 471 1.79 4.26 -18.70
N LEU A 472 1.54 3.99 -17.41
CA LEU A 472 0.68 4.82 -16.56
C LEU A 472 1.16 6.27 -16.50
N ALA A 473 2.48 6.48 -16.29
CA ALA A 473 3.07 7.82 -16.23
C ALA A 473 2.95 8.58 -17.57
N ILE A 474 3.05 7.88 -18.71
CA ILE A 474 2.83 8.47 -20.04
C ILE A 474 1.35 8.81 -20.24
N LEU A 475 0.44 7.86 -19.97
CA LEU A 475 -1.01 8.10 -20.10
C LEU A 475 -1.48 9.28 -19.26
N ALA A 476 -0.92 9.46 -18.06
CA ALA A 476 -1.25 10.60 -17.21
C ALA A 476 -0.90 11.95 -17.86
N LYS A 477 0.12 11.99 -18.74
CA LYS A 477 0.58 13.20 -19.45
C LYS A 477 -0.15 13.45 -20.78
N SER A 478 -1.07 12.58 -21.20
CA SER A 478 -1.77 12.75 -22.49
C SER A 478 -2.68 13.97 -22.50
N LYS A 479 -2.94 14.54 -23.69
CA LYS A 479 -3.87 15.68 -23.81
C LYS A 479 -5.31 15.23 -23.56
N LEU A 480 -5.67 14.08 -24.10
CA LEU A 480 -6.91 13.36 -23.85
C LEU A 480 -6.57 11.91 -23.53
N PHE A 481 -7.31 11.30 -22.60
CA PHE A 481 -7.16 9.89 -22.25
C PHE A 481 -8.47 9.16 -22.49
N ILE A 482 -8.46 8.06 -23.25
CA ILE A 482 -9.62 7.17 -23.41
C ILE A 482 -9.29 5.82 -22.80
N CYS A 483 -10.16 5.32 -21.93
CA CYS A 483 -9.80 4.18 -21.10
C CYS A 483 -10.97 3.27 -20.73
N ASN A 484 -10.64 2.11 -20.18
CA ASN A 484 -11.63 1.16 -19.69
C ASN A 484 -12.21 1.62 -18.34
N CYS A 485 -13.53 1.66 -18.22
CA CYS A 485 -14.20 2.14 -17.02
C CYS A 485 -14.05 1.22 -15.81
N LEU A 486 -13.92 -0.09 -16.01
CA LEU A 486 -13.91 -1.06 -14.92
C LEU A 486 -12.49 -1.28 -14.37
N SER A 487 -11.48 -1.03 -15.20
CA SER A 487 -10.09 -1.35 -14.86
C SER A 487 -9.58 -0.50 -13.68
N SER A 488 -9.03 -1.16 -12.66
CA SER A 488 -8.32 -0.49 -11.57
C SER A 488 -6.98 0.11 -12.01
N PHE A 489 -6.42 -0.39 -13.12
CA PHE A 489 -5.21 0.16 -13.75
C PHE A 489 -5.46 1.56 -14.31
N THR A 490 -6.58 1.77 -14.99
CA THR A 490 -6.96 3.08 -15.56
C THR A 490 -7.42 4.04 -14.48
N ALA A 491 -8.06 3.54 -13.41
CA ALA A 491 -8.52 4.35 -12.29
C ALA A 491 -7.39 5.19 -11.66
N MET A 492 -6.18 4.64 -11.61
CA MET A 492 -5.00 5.38 -11.15
C MET A 492 -4.68 6.59 -12.05
N VAL A 493 -4.69 6.38 -13.38
CA VAL A 493 -4.45 7.46 -14.35
C VAL A 493 -5.57 8.49 -14.28
N LYS A 494 -6.83 8.05 -14.26
CA LYS A 494 -8.01 8.92 -14.15
C LYS A 494 -7.90 9.84 -12.93
N ARG A 495 -7.67 9.29 -11.74
CA ARG A 495 -7.50 10.10 -10.52
C ARG A 495 -6.33 11.07 -10.60
N GLN A 496 -5.19 10.65 -11.15
CA GLN A 496 -4.05 11.56 -11.34
C GLN A 496 -4.42 12.72 -12.26
N ARG A 497 -5.18 12.46 -13.32
CA ARG A 497 -5.64 13.46 -14.29
C ARG A 497 -6.71 14.38 -13.72
N ASP A 498 -7.62 13.87 -12.90
CA ASP A 498 -8.65 14.65 -12.21
C ASP A 498 -8.03 15.73 -11.32
N LEU A 499 -6.98 15.36 -10.57
CA LEU A 499 -6.20 16.29 -9.75
C LEU A 499 -5.49 17.39 -10.57
N GLN A 500 -5.31 17.17 -11.87
CA GLN A 500 -4.67 18.08 -12.82
C GLN A 500 -5.68 18.82 -13.71
N GLY A 501 -6.99 18.53 -13.57
CA GLY A 501 -8.02 19.07 -14.46
C GLY A 501 -7.90 18.60 -15.92
N LEU A 502 -7.30 17.43 -16.16
CA LEU A 502 -7.11 16.89 -17.51
C LEU A 502 -8.27 15.97 -17.93
N PRO A 503 -8.77 16.06 -19.18
CA PRO A 503 -9.97 15.33 -19.60
C PRO A 503 -9.71 13.83 -19.74
N THR A 504 -10.68 13.02 -19.32
CA THR A 504 -10.68 11.56 -19.51
C THR A 504 -12.03 11.12 -20.02
N GLU A 505 -12.01 10.19 -20.96
CA GLU A 505 -13.18 9.56 -21.57
C GLU A 505 -13.09 8.04 -21.39
N PHE A 506 -14.24 7.38 -21.55
CA PHE A 506 -14.33 5.93 -21.38
C PHE A 506 -14.84 5.26 -22.67
N TRP A 507 -14.36 4.06 -22.93
CA TRP A 507 -14.85 3.23 -24.03
C TRP A 507 -16.35 2.97 -23.89
N GLY A 508 -17.10 3.04 -24.99
CA GLY A 508 -18.53 2.71 -24.96
C GLY A 508 -19.41 3.66 -24.15
N PHE A 509 -18.84 4.77 -23.66
CA PHE A 509 -19.55 5.76 -22.87
C PHE A 509 -19.93 6.95 -23.75
N ASN A 510 -21.21 7.32 -23.74
CA ASN A 510 -21.72 8.34 -24.64
C ASN A 510 -21.43 9.75 -24.07
N ASN A 511 -20.24 10.28 -24.35
CA ASN A 511 -19.73 11.56 -23.82
C ASN A 511 -20.51 12.81 -24.28
N THR A 512 -21.54 12.65 -25.12
CA THR A 512 -22.32 13.76 -25.69
C THR A 512 -23.39 14.30 -24.73
N GLN A 513 -23.84 13.55 -23.73
CA GLN A 513 -24.91 13.98 -22.81
C GLN A 513 -24.40 14.76 -21.59
N THR A 514 -23.17 14.52 -21.13
CA THR A 514 -22.65 15.13 -19.89
C THR A 514 -22.34 16.63 -20.01
N LYS A 515 -22.09 17.15 -21.22
CA LYS A 515 -21.85 18.59 -21.41
C LYS A 515 -23.07 19.48 -21.21
N GLN A 516 -24.30 18.93 -21.24
CA GLN A 516 -25.51 19.73 -21.05
C GLN A 516 -25.84 20.04 -19.58
N HIS A 517 -25.20 19.37 -18.61
CA HIS A 517 -25.51 19.57 -17.20
C HIS A 517 -24.52 20.48 -16.45
N ASP A 518 -23.36 20.79 -17.04
CA ASP A 518 -22.36 21.69 -16.42
C ASP A 518 -22.52 23.17 -16.87
N GLU A 519 -23.52 23.49 -17.70
CA GLU A 519 -23.84 24.85 -18.17
C GLU A 519 -25.21 25.38 -17.68
N LEU A 520 -25.76 24.86 -16.57
CA LEU A 520 -27.00 25.37 -15.96
C LEU A 520 -26.82 25.84 -14.51
#